data_AF-A0A952BKY3-F1
#
_entry.id   AF-A0A952BKY3-F1
#
_cell.length_a   1.000
_cell.length_b   1.000
_cell.length_c   1.000
_cell.angle_alpha   90.00
_cell.angle_beta   90.00
_cell.angle_gamma   90.00
#
_symmetry.space_group_name_H-M   'P 1'
#
loop_
_entity.id
_entity.type
_entity.pdbx_description
1 polymer ?
#
loop_
_entity_poly.entity_id
_entity_poly.type
_entity_poly.pdbx_seq_one_letter_code
_entity_poly.pdbx_strand_id
1 'polypeptide(L)'
;MNRSLIFIFLIISGCSLNAQKSFEGFIKFKTEITTTELAPNGFKKMLNDNYGDSLMMYYSSDGKFRRIHLNSAENGRDSQFYFPDKDKIYLTYKNNSKIDSLDVKINSL
;
A
#
# COMPACT_ATOMS: atom_id res chain seq x y z
N MET A 1 12.22 -29.87 44.20
CA MET A 1 11.77 -29.00 43.08
C MET A 1 12.49 -29.46 41.82
N ASN A 2 11.80 -30.16 40.91
CA ASN A 2 12.45 -30.84 39.78
C ASN A 2 13.14 -29.82 38.86
N ARG A 3 14.42 -30.02 38.57
CA ARG A 3 15.22 -29.16 37.68
C ARG A 3 14.56 -28.99 36.30
N SER A 4 13.79 -29.97 35.85
CA SER A 4 13.00 -29.92 34.61
C SER A 4 11.87 -28.88 34.63
N LEU A 5 11.24 -28.64 35.80
CA LEU A 5 10.20 -27.60 35.94
C LEU A 5 10.77 -26.19 35.82
N ILE A 6 11.99 -25.98 36.34
CA ILE A 6 12.70 -24.70 36.24
C ILE A 6 13.07 -24.42 34.77
N PHE A 7 13.49 -25.44 34.03
CA PHE A 7 13.81 -25.32 32.61
C PHE A 7 12.58 -24.97 31.75
N ILE A 8 11.44 -25.61 32.00
CA ILE A 8 10.19 -25.30 31.30
C ILE A 8 9.74 -23.87 31.60
N PHE A 9 9.85 -23.43 32.86
CA PHE A 9 9.50 -22.06 33.25
C PHE A 9 10.38 -21.02 32.54
N LEU A 10 11.69 -21.28 32.42
CA LEU A 10 12.63 -20.38 31.72
C LEU A 10 12.36 -20.29 30.22
N ILE A 11 11.97 -21.40 29.57
CA ILE A 11 11.62 -21.40 28.14
C ILE A 11 10.35 -20.59 27.90
N ILE A 12 9.32 -20.73 28.75
CA ILE A 12 8.06 -19.98 28.61
C ILE A 12 8.26 -18.50 28.91
N SER A 13 9.13 -18.17 29.87
CA SER A 13 9.46 -16.78 30.24
C SER A 13 10.26 -16.03 29.15
N GLY A 14 11.06 -16.76 28.36
CA GLY A 14 11.84 -16.20 27.26
C GLY A 14 11.04 -15.95 25.97
N CYS A 15 9.83 -16.49 25.87
CA CYS A 15 8.93 -16.30 24.73
C CYS A 15 8.03 -15.06 24.85
N SER A 16 8.37 -14.08 25.70
CA SER A 16 7.71 -12.76 25.63
C SER A 16 8.09 -12.10 24.30
N LEU A 17 7.24 -12.31 23.32
CA LEU A 17 7.31 -11.76 21.96
C LEU A 17 7.58 -10.26 22.04
N ASN A 18 8.81 -9.86 21.72
CA ASN A 18 9.11 -8.51 21.23
C ASN A 18 8.56 -8.40 19.80
N ALA A 19 7.24 -8.60 19.63
CA ALA A 19 6.58 -8.37 18.37
C ALA A 19 6.74 -6.88 18.06
N GLN A 20 7.44 -6.58 16.96
CA GLN A 20 7.54 -5.23 16.45
C GLN A 20 6.12 -4.69 16.27
N LYS A 21 5.80 -3.56 16.93
CA LYS A 21 4.48 -2.95 16.79
C LYS A 21 4.24 -2.62 15.32
N SER A 22 3.08 -3.03 14.80
CA SER A 22 2.65 -2.64 13.46
C SER A 22 2.57 -1.12 13.35
N PHE A 23 3.04 -0.58 12.23
CA PHE A 23 2.90 0.83 11.92
C PHE A 23 1.46 1.16 11.53
N GLU A 24 0.93 2.26 12.05
CA GLU A 24 -0.34 2.85 11.65
C GLU A 24 -0.15 4.37 11.50
N GLY A 25 -0.66 4.92 10.40
CA GLY A 25 -0.51 6.34 10.10
C GLY A 25 -0.45 6.61 8.60
N PHE A 26 0.01 7.81 8.25
CA PHE A 26 0.17 8.21 6.85
C PHE A 26 1.59 8.66 6.55
N ILE A 27 2.01 8.42 5.30
CA ILE A 27 3.28 8.87 4.75
C ILE A 27 2.99 9.62 3.46
N LYS A 28 3.53 10.84 3.33
CA LYS A 28 3.45 11.63 2.11
C LYS A 28 4.78 11.56 1.37
N PHE A 29 4.72 11.19 0.11
CA PHE A 29 5.86 11.13 -0.80
C PHE A 29 5.75 12.24 -1.82
N LYS A 30 6.88 12.83 -2.18
CA LYS A 30 7.02 13.59 -3.42
C LYS A 30 7.43 12.62 -4.52
N THR A 31 6.76 12.68 -5.67
CA THR A 31 7.00 11.76 -6.79
C THR A 31 7.57 12.51 -7.98
N GLU A 32 8.53 11.88 -8.65
CA GLU A 32 9.08 12.37 -9.91
C GLU A 32 8.96 11.27 -10.95
N ILE A 33 8.43 11.61 -12.13
CA ILE A 33 8.23 10.68 -13.23
C ILE A 33 9.26 10.95 -14.32
N THR A 34 10.09 9.96 -14.58
CA THR A 34 11.05 9.95 -15.68
C THR A 34 10.65 8.90 -16.71
N THR A 35 10.97 9.16 -17.98
CA THR A 35 10.70 8.25 -19.10
C THR A 35 11.95 8.13 -19.95
N THR A 36 12.14 6.98 -20.59
CA THR A 36 13.24 6.77 -21.54
C THR A 36 13.00 7.51 -22.85
N GLU A 37 14.05 7.68 -23.65
CA GLU A 37 13.97 8.28 -24.99
C GLU A 37 13.08 7.48 -25.96
N LEU A 38 12.94 6.18 -25.74
CA LEU A 38 12.06 5.29 -26.52
C LEU A 38 10.57 5.46 -26.19
N ALA A 39 10.22 6.26 -25.18
CA ALA A 39 8.83 6.43 -24.79
C ALA A 39 8.06 7.20 -25.87
N PRO A 40 6.80 6.82 -26.18
CA PRO A 40 5.99 7.56 -27.13
C PRO A 40 5.86 9.05 -26.77
N ASN A 41 5.74 9.91 -27.78
CA ASN A 41 5.49 11.33 -27.58
C ASN A 41 4.25 11.54 -26.69
N GLY A 42 4.38 12.38 -25.67
CA GLY A 42 3.30 12.67 -24.71
C GLY A 42 3.14 11.64 -23.58
N PHE A 43 3.86 10.51 -23.59
CA PHE A 43 3.74 9.48 -22.55
C PHE A 43 4.09 10.01 -21.15
N LYS A 44 5.17 10.79 -21.02
CA LYS A 44 5.52 11.44 -19.75
C LYS A 44 4.40 12.34 -19.25
N LYS A 45 3.78 13.13 -20.12
CA LYS A 45 2.66 14.00 -19.75
C LYS A 45 1.46 13.17 -19.28
N MET A 46 1.11 12.12 -20.02
CA MET A 46 0.03 11.19 -19.63
C MET A 46 0.26 10.57 -18.25
N LEU A 47 1.50 10.19 -17.92
CA LEU A 47 1.84 9.66 -16.59
C LEU A 47 1.71 10.73 -15.50
N ASN A 48 2.21 11.95 -15.74
CA ASN A 48 2.07 13.05 -14.79
C ASN A 48 0.59 13.42 -14.56
N ASP A 49 -0.20 13.49 -15.63
CA ASP A 49 -1.64 13.75 -15.56
C ASP A 49 -2.36 12.67 -14.74
N ASN A 50 -1.93 11.41 -14.84
CA ASN A 50 -2.54 10.28 -14.11
C ASN A 50 -2.14 10.18 -12.64
N TYR A 51 -0.87 10.45 -12.32
CA TYR A 51 -0.28 10.11 -11.02
C TYR A 51 0.14 11.33 -10.17
N GLY A 52 0.21 12.51 -10.77
CA GLY A 52 0.60 13.75 -10.10
C GLY A 52 2.05 13.78 -9.62
N ASP A 53 2.36 14.73 -8.74
CA ASP A 53 3.69 14.98 -8.19
C ASP A 53 3.85 14.54 -6.72
N SER A 54 2.80 13.95 -6.14
CA SER A 54 2.77 13.55 -4.74
C SER A 54 1.86 12.34 -4.53
N LEU A 55 2.26 11.47 -3.61
CA LEU A 55 1.50 10.28 -3.22
C LEU A 55 1.28 10.29 -1.70
N MET A 56 0.03 10.11 -1.27
CA MET A 56 -0.29 9.94 0.14
C MET A 56 -0.70 8.49 0.41
N MET A 57 0.06 7.81 1.26
CA MET A 57 -0.17 6.44 1.70
C MET A 57 -0.70 6.44 3.12
N TYR A 58 -1.80 5.74 3.36
CA TYR A 58 -2.34 5.46 4.69
C TYR A 58 -2.17 3.97 4.96
N TYR A 59 -1.64 3.63 6.12
CA TYR A 59 -1.46 2.26 6.59
C TYR A 59 -2.25 2.05 7.87
N SER A 60 -2.96 0.93 7.95
CA SER A 60 -3.57 0.45 9.19
C SER A 60 -2.73 -0.66 9.79
N SER A 61 -2.78 -0.78 11.12
CA SER A 61 -2.13 -1.84 11.88
C SER A 61 -2.54 -3.26 11.46
N ASP A 62 -3.70 -3.42 10.81
CA ASP A 62 -4.21 -4.69 10.28
C ASP A 62 -3.71 -5.04 8.86
N GLY A 63 -2.82 -4.22 8.29
CA GLY A 63 -2.23 -4.45 6.97
C GLY A 63 -3.03 -3.88 5.80
N LYS A 64 -4.18 -3.23 6.03
CA LYS A 64 -4.85 -2.44 4.99
C LYS A 64 -4.00 -1.23 4.62
N PHE A 65 -4.08 -0.84 3.35
CA PHE A 65 -3.55 0.45 2.92
C PHE A 65 -4.49 1.18 1.97
N ARG A 66 -4.39 2.51 1.98
CA ARG A 66 -4.99 3.38 0.96
C ARG A 66 -3.90 4.23 0.35
N ARG A 67 -3.87 4.34 -0.98
CA ARG A 67 -3.01 5.28 -1.69
C ARG A 67 -3.83 6.30 -2.46
N ILE A 68 -3.43 7.57 -2.40
CA ILE A 68 -4.10 8.68 -3.09
C ILE A 68 -3.05 9.47 -3.87
N HIS A 69 -3.27 9.61 -5.19
CA HIS A 69 -2.44 10.45 -6.04
C HIS A 69 -2.89 11.90 -5.91
N LEU A 70 -1.99 12.78 -5.46
CA LEU A 70 -2.27 14.20 -5.28
C LEU A 70 -1.76 14.98 -6.49
N ASN A 71 -2.42 16.10 -6.80
CA ASN A 71 -2.07 16.97 -7.94
C ASN A 71 -2.08 16.26 -9.32
N SER A 72 -2.76 15.11 -9.43
CA SER A 72 -3.11 14.54 -10.74
C SER A 72 -4.19 15.38 -11.43
N ALA A 73 -4.31 15.27 -12.76
CA ALA A 73 -5.31 15.96 -13.55
C ALA A 73 -6.75 15.56 -13.17
N GLU A 74 -7.74 16.27 -13.71
CA GLU A 74 -9.16 16.05 -13.42
C GLU A 74 -9.64 14.61 -13.68
N ASN A 75 -9.12 13.98 -14.75
CA ASN A 75 -9.44 12.58 -15.11
C ASN A 75 -8.36 11.58 -14.67
N GLY A 76 -7.44 11.99 -13.78
CA GLY A 76 -6.37 11.12 -13.28
C GLY A 76 -6.87 10.06 -12.30
N ARG A 77 -5.96 9.20 -11.83
CA ARG A 77 -6.30 8.24 -10.77
C ARG A 77 -6.60 9.00 -9.48
N ASP A 78 -7.62 8.54 -8.77
CA ASP A 78 -8.01 9.10 -7.46
C ASP A 78 -7.32 8.31 -6.35
N SER A 79 -7.89 7.16 -5.99
CA SER A 79 -7.39 6.37 -4.87
C SER A 79 -7.45 4.86 -5.12
N GLN A 80 -6.64 4.14 -4.35
CA GLN A 80 -6.64 2.68 -4.37
C GLN A 80 -6.59 2.14 -2.96
N PHE A 81 -7.33 1.06 -2.73
CA PHE A 81 -7.57 0.50 -1.41
C PHE A 81 -7.23 -0.98 -1.41
N TYR A 82 -6.31 -1.39 -0.57
CA TYR A 82 -5.97 -2.78 -0.37
C TYR A 82 -6.65 -3.35 0.87
N PHE A 83 -7.27 -4.51 0.69
CA PHE A 83 -7.94 -5.28 1.73
C PHE A 83 -7.29 -6.66 1.82
N PRO A 84 -6.46 -6.93 2.85
CA PRO A 84 -5.74 -8.19 2.98
C PRO A 84 -6.68 -9.37 3.24
N ASP A 85 -7.81 -9.14 3.92
CA ASP A 85 -8.86 -10.14 4.16
C ASP A 85 -9.54 -10.62 2.87
N LYS A 86 -9.42 -9.85 1.79
CA LYS A 86 -10.05 -10.13 0.49
C LYS A 86 -9.04 -10.41 -0.61
N ASP A 87 -7.74 -10.27 -0.33
CA ASP A 87 -6.66 -10.31 -1.33
C ASP A 87 -6.96 -9.39 -2.54
N LYS A 88 -7.54 -8.20 -2.29
CA LYS A 88 -8.02 -7.32 -3.36
C LYS A 88 -7.53 -5.89 -3.23
N ILE A 89 -7.19 -5.31 -4.37
CA ILE A 89 -7.03 -3.86 -4.55
C ILE A 89 -8.26 -3.33 -5.27
N TYR A 90 -8.93 -2.34 -4.69
CA TYR A 90 -9.98 -1.57 -5.35
C TYR A 90 -9.41 -0.27 -5.91
N LEU A 91 -9.82 0.09 -7.11
CA LEU A 91 -9.37 1.27 -7.85
C LEU A 91 -10.53 2.24 -8.03
N THR A 92 -10.32 3.50 -7.68
CA THR A 92 -11.26 4.60 -7.96
C THR A 92 -10.62 5.62 -8.89
N TYR A 93 -11.48 6.32 -9.63
CA TYR A 93 -11.09 7.33 -10.60
C TYR A 93 -11.77 8.65 -10.24
N LYS A 94 -11.09 9.77 -10.50
CA LYS A 94 -11.69 11.09 -10.25
C LYS A 94 -12.93 11.27 -11.11
N ASN A 95 -13.96 11.91 -10.54
CA ASN A 95 -15.23 12.22 -11.20
C ASN A 95 -15.94 11.01 -11.83
N ASN A 96 -15.65 9.80 -11.36
CA ASN A 96 -16.27 8.57 -11.86
C ASN A 96 -16.68 7.70 -10.66
N SER A 97 -17.92 7.22 -10.66
CA SER A 97 -18.45 6.32 -9.63
C SER A 97 -18.06 4.86 -9.85
N LYS A 98 -17.40 4.54 -10.97
CA LYS A 98 -16.91 3.20 -11.28
C LYS A 98 -15.81 2.80 -10.30
N ILE A 99 -15.95 1.59 -9.76
CA ILE A 99 -14.95 0.93 -8.93
C ILE A 99 -14.49 -0.32 -9.67
N ASP A 100 -13.18 -0.41 -9.92
CA ASP A 100 -12.56 -1.62 -10.46
C ASP A 100 -11.87 -2.38 -9.32
N SER A 101 -11.64 -3.69 -9.49
CA SER A 101 -10.94 -4.51 -8.49
C SER A 101 -9.93 -5.44 -9.14
N LEU A 102 -8.77 -5.59 -8.49
CA LEU A 102 -7.70 -6.50 -8.88
C LEU A 102 -7.47 -7.51 -7.77
N ASP A 103 -7.41 -8.80 -8.12
CA ASP A 103 -6.98 -9.86 -7.22
C ASP A 103 -5.45 -9.85 -7.13
N VAL A 104 -4.90 -9.64 -5.93
CA VAL A 104 -3.45 -9.49 -5.75
C VAL A 104 -2.70 -10.81 -5.86
N LYS A 105 -3.39 -11.97 -5.75
CA LYS A 105 -2.77 -13.28 -5.88
C LYS A 105 -2.61 -13.69 -7.34
N ILE A 106 -3.50 -13.23 -8.20
CA ILE A 106 -3.55 -13.63 -9.61
C ILE A 106 -2.76 -12.65 -10.50
N ASN A 107 -2.51 -11.42 -10.01
CA ASN A 107 -1.70 -10.41 -10.70
C ASN A 107 -2.04 -10.25 -12.20
N SER A 108 -3.32 -10.39 -12.54
CA SER A 108 -3.83 -10.24 -13.91
C SER A 108 -4.81 -9.08 -14.01
N LEU A 109 -4.66 -8.28 -15.06
CA LEU A 109 -5.59 -7.25 -15.52
C LEU A 109 -6.53 -7.82 -16.58
#